data_AF-A0A8T0STJ1-F1
#
_entry.id   AF-A0A8T0STJ1-F1
#
_cell.length_a   1.000
_cell.length_b   1.000
_cell.length_c   1.000
_cell.angle_alpha   90.00
_cell.angle_beta   90.00
_cell.angle_gamma   90.00
#
_symmetry.space_group_name_H-M   'P 1'
#
loop_
_entity.id
_entity.type
_entity.pdbx_description
1 polymer ?
#
loop_
_entity_poly.entity_id
_entity_poly.type
_entity_poly.pdbx_seq_one_letter_code
_entity_poly.pdbx_strand_id
1 'polypeptide(L)'
;MDSSSSATGGRLHDGMLDLPLIDCPNCQCQKLKGLKARTKKNFGHFFFVCPTHQRDGSGCQFWCWEDEYQEYLITHGHVDASYQPIFASNMKLVQSQVIPEHEANE
;
A
#
# COMPACT_ATOMS: atom_id res chain seq x y z
N MET A 1 -31.74 10.06 21.65
CA MET A 1 -30.50 10.79 21.98
C MET A 1 -29.69 9.77 22.75
N ASP A 2 -28.63 9.15 22.24
CA ASP A 2 -27.61 9.53 21.27
C ASP A 2 -27.18 8.27 20.50
N SER A 3 -27.08 8.40 19.17
CA SER A 3 -26.59 7.33 18.31
C SER A 3 -25.07 7.30 18.41
N SER A 4 -24.54 6.21 18.96
CA SER A 4 -23.09 5.93 18.96
C SER A 4 -22.58 5.85 17.52
N SER A 5 -21.98 6.94 17.04
CA SER A 5 -21.23 6.96 15.77
C SER A 5 -19.87 6.31 15.99
N SER A 6 -19.82 4.98 15.87
CA SER A 6 -18.56 4.28 15.64
C SER A 6 -18.04 4.69 14.27
N ALA A 7 -16.94 5.45 14.23
CA ALA A 7 -16.20 5.73 13.02
C ALA A 7 -15.50 4.44 12.58
N THR A 8 -16.23 3.57 11.90
CA THR A 8 -15.66 2.42 11.20
C THR A 8 -14.75 2.96 10.11
N GLY A 9 -13.44 2.93 10.36
CA GLY A 9 -12.41 3.24 9.38
C GLY A 9 -12.74 2.55 8.06
N GLY A 10 -12.83 3.33 6.99
CA GLY A 10 -13.28 2.88 5.69
C GLY A 10 -12.42 1.73 5.18
N ARG A 11 -12.98 0.51 5.20
CA ARG A 11 -12.39 -0.66 4.55
C ARG A 11 -12.66 -0.54 3.05
N LEU A 12 -11.69 0.01 2.31
CA LEU A 12 -11.75 0.00 0.85
C LEU A 12 -11.36 -1.40 0.34
N HIS A 13 -12.34 -2.30 0.30
CA HIS A 13 -12.25 -3.56 -0.44
C HIS A 13 -12.33 -3.27 -1.94
N ASP A 14 -11.17 -3.30 -2.61
CA ASP A 14 -10.95 -3.90 -3.94
C ASP A 14 -9.45 -3.76 -4.29
N GLY A 15 -8.64 -4.57 -3.63
CA GLY A 15 -7.20 -4.72 -3.89
C GLY A 15 -6.28 -3.61 -3.38
N MET A 16 -6.75 -2.74 -2.47
CA MET A 16 -5.84 -1.93 -1.67
C MET A 16 -5.27 -2.84 -0.58
N LEU A 17 -3.95 -2.95 -0.50
CA LEU A 17 -3.27 -3.66 0.58
C LEU A 17 -3.88 -3.24 1.92
N ASP A 18 -4.06 -4.19 2.85
CA ASP A 18 -4.59 -3.95 4.20
C ASP A 18 -3.56 -3.20 5.08
N LEU A 19 -2.89 -2.21 4.49
CA LEU A 19 -1.88 -1.37 5.12
C LEU A 19 -2.60 -0.28 5.93
N PRO A 20 -2.17 -0.06 7.19
CA PRO A 20 -2.73 1.01 8.01
C PRO A 20 -2.47 2.37 7.36
N LEU A 21 -3.49 3.23 7.33
CA LEU A 21 -3.33 4.64 6.97
C LEU A 21 -2.96 5.43 8.23
N ILE A 22 -1.65 5.63 8.43
CA ILE A 22 -1.11 6.36 9.58
C ILE A 22 -1.32 7.87 9.42
N ASP A 23 -1.09 8.61 10.49
CA ASP A 23 -1.03 10.07 10.42
C ASP A 23 0.18 10.49 9.58
N CYS A 24 0.04 11.56 8.80
CA CYS A 24 1.09 12.00 7.90
C CYS A 24 2.39 12.26 8.69
N PRO A 25 3.51 11.59 8.36
CA PRO A 25 4.72 11.71 9.15
C PRO A 25 5.36 13.10 9.05
N ASN A 26 5.10 13.83 7.96
CA ASN A 26 5.66 15.16 7.76
C ASN A 26 4.92 16.26 8.54
N CYS A 27 3.58 16.27 8.53
CA CYS A 27 2.80 17.36 9.13
C CYS A 27 1.88 16.94 10.28
N GLN A 28 1.60 15.65 10.44
CA GLN A 28 0.76 15.07 11.48
C GLN A 28 -0.69 15.62 11.54
N CYS A 29 -1.10 16.43 10.56
CA CYS A 29 -2.42 17.08 10.57
C CYS A 29 -3.57 16.10 10.28
N GLN A 30 -3.34 15.10 9.43
CA GLN A 30 -4.36 14.15 8.98
C GLN A 30 -3.75 12.81 8.60
N LYS A 31 -4.58 11.76 8.59
CA LYS A 31 -4.26 10.45 8.04
C LYS A 31 -3.99 10.49 6.55
N LEU A 32 -3.04 9.68 6.11
CA LEU A 32 -2.72 9.51 4.70
C LEU A 32 -3.91 8.95 3.93
N LYS A 33 -3.94 9.20 2.62
CA LYS A 33 -4.89 8.61 1.68
C LYS A 33 -4.15 7.66 0.75
N GLY A 34 -4.63 6.42 0.63
CA GLY A 34 -4.24 5.51 -0.45
C GLY A 34 -5.05 5.80 -1.71
N LEU A 35 -4.37 5.98 -2.84
CA LEU A 35 -4.98 6.29 -4.14
C LEU A 35 -4.39 5.39 -5.22
N LYS A 36 -5.21 5.04 -6.21
CA LYS A 36 -4.79 4.25 -7.39
C LYS A 36 -4.45 5.19 -8.54
N ALA A 37 -3.25 5.10 -9.08
CA ALA A 37 -2.78 5.91 -10.19
C ALA A 37 -3.55 5.59 -11.48
N ARG A 38 -3.93 6.66 -12.19
CA ARG A 38 -4.73 6.60 -13.44
C ARG A 38 -3.95 7.03 -14.68
N THR A 39 -2.70 7.45 -14.50
CA THR A 39 -1.82 7.83 -15.60
C THR A 39 -1.40 6.60 -16.40
N LYS A 40 -1.35 6.70 -17.74
CA LYS A 40 -1.03 5.57 -18.62
C LYS A 40 0.22 4.77 -18.21
N LYS A 41 1.29 5.45 -17.78
CA LYS A 41 2.57 4.82 -17.39
C LYS A 41 2.47 4.02 -16.09
N ASN A 42 1.68 4.50 -15.13
CA ASN A 42 1.61 3.94 -13.77
C ASN A 42 0.18 3.45 -13.46
N PHE A 43 -0.58 3.05 -14.47
CA PHE A 43 -1.98 2.72 -14.29
C PHE A 43 -2.13 1.52 -13.35
N GLY A 44 -2.95 1.66 -12.31
CA GLY A 44 -3.22 0.58 -11.35
C GLY A 44 -2.29 0.53 -10.14
N HIS A 45 -1.13 1.21 -10.17
CA HIS A 45 -0.23 1.29 -9.02
C HIS A 45 -0.82 2.15 -7.90
N PHE A 46 -0.67 1.74 -6.65
CA PHE A 46 -1.10 2.53 -5.51
C PHE A 46 -0.02 3.49 -5.04
N PHE A 47 -0.46 4.60 -4.46
CA PHE A 47 0.38 5.57 -3.82
C PHE A 47 -0.31 6.18 -2.61
N PHE A 48 0.48 6.68 -1.67
CA PHE A 48 0.01 7.24 -0.41
C PHE A 48 0.37 8.72 -0.37
N VAL A 49 -0.59 9.57 0.01
CA VAL A 49 -0.41 11.03 -0.04
C VAL A 49 -1.05 11.72 1.16
N CYS A 50 -0.45 12.81 1.62
CA CYS A 50 -1.09 13.67 2.61
C CYS A 50 -2.35 14.34 2.02
N PRO A 51 -3.49 14.39 2.73
CA PRO A 51 -4.69 15.08 2.26
C PRO A 51 -4.50 16.57 1.97
N THR A 52 -3.47 17.20 2.55
CA THR A 52 -3.16 18.62 2.35
C THR A 52 -2.21 18.87 1.18
N HIS A 53 -1.74 17.81 0.51
CA HIS A 53 -0.84 17.92 -0.64
C HIS A 53 -1.52 18.64 -1.82
N GLN A 54 -0.85 19.65 -2.38
CA GLN A 54 -1.27 20.33 -3.59
C GLN A 54 -0.18 20.23 -4.66
N ARG A 55 -0.60 20.10 -5.93
CA ARG A 55 0.31 19.93 -7.08
C ARG A 55 1.13 21.17 -7.40
N ASP A 56 0.70 22.34 -6.95
CA ASP A 56 1.40 23.60 -7.12
C ASP A 56 2.57 23.78 -6.12
N GLY A 57 2.84 22.76 -5.29
CA GLY A 57 3.88 22.80 -4.27
C GLY A 57 3.42 23.44 -2.96
N SER A 58 2.16 23.89 -2.87
CA SER A 58 1.59 24.31 -1.59
C SER A 58 1.14 23.09 -0.75
N GLY A 59 1.00 23.31 0.56
CA GLY A 59 0.62 22.25 1.50
C GLY A 59 1.71 21.21 1.75
N CYS A 60 1.35 20.10 2.40
CA CYS A 60 2.30 19.05 2.76
C CYS A 60 2.78 18.26 1.53
N GLN A 61 4.09 18.12 1.39
CA GLN A 61 4.70 17.44 0.24
C GLN A 61 4.85 15.93 0.43
N PHE A 62 4.27 15.35 1.49
CA PHE A 62 4.34 13.91 1.69
C PHE A 62 3.55 13.18 0.61
N TRP A 63 4.26 12.39 -0.17
CA TRP A 63 3.73 11.38 -1.06
C TRP A 63 4.79 10.27 -1.23
N CYS A 64 4.36 9.02 -1.41
CA CYS A 64 5.24 7.91 -1.73
C CYS A 64 4.49 6.81 -2.47
N TRP A 65 5.22 5.94 -3.17
CA TRP A 65 4.64 4.75 -3.80
C TRP A 65 4.32 3.67 -2.77
N GLU A 66 3.55 2.67 -3.18
CA GLU A 66 3.14 1.55 -2.33
C GLU A 66 4.31 0.77 -1.71
N ASP A 67 5.34 0.43 -2.50
CA ASP A 67 6.51 -0.31 -2.02
C ASP A 67 7.28 0.48 -0.95
N GLU A 68 7.48 1.78 -1.19
CA GLU A 68 8.13 2.70 -0.25
C GLU A 68 7.32 2.85 1.04
N TYR A 69 5.98 2.90 0.92
CA TYR A 69 5.09 3.00 2.07
C TYR A 69 5.11 1.73 2.91
N GLN A 70 5.12 0.56 2.27
CA GLN A 70 5.23 -0.72 2.98
C GLN A 70 6.54 -0.81 3.75
N GLU A 71 7.67 -0.48 3.10
CA GLU A 71 8.97 -0.46 3.75
C GLU A 71 8.95 0.50 4.95
N TYR A 72 8.40 1.71 4.77
CA TYR A 72 8.23 2.66 5.86
C TYR A 72 7.44 2.06 7.04
N LEU A 73 6.32 1.40 6.78
CA LEU A 73 5.49 0.82 7.84
C LEU A 73 6.21 -0.30 8.59
N ILE A 74 7.00 -1.13 7.90
CA ILE A 74 7.80 -2.20 8.54
C ILE A 74 8.90 -1.58 9.40
N THR A 75 9.69 -0.66 8.84
CA THR A 75 10.83 -0.03 9.53
C THR A 75 10.40 0.72 10.78
N HIS A 76 9.21 1.31 10.79
CA HIS A 76 8.69 2.09 11.92
C HIS A 76 7.77 1.26 12.84
N GLY A 77 7.66 -0.05 12.63
CA GLY A 77 6.90 -0.95 13.50
C GLY A 77 5.38 -0.77 13.45
N HIS A 78 4.85 -0.19 12.37
CA HIS A 78 3.42 -0.06 12.14
C HIS A 78 2.79 -1.35 11.60
N VAL A 79 3.59 -2.21 10.96
CA VAL A 79 3.23 -3.57 10.56
C VAL A 79 4.37 -4.53 10.87
N ASP A 80 4.06 -5.81 11.05
CA ASP A 80 5.06 -6.83 11.34
C ASP A 80 5.98 -7.08 10.13
N ALA A 81 7.25 -7.42 10.38
CA ALA A 81 8.21 -7.73 9.32
C ALA A 81 7.82 -8.96 8.47
N SER A 82 6.94 -9.83 8.99
CA SER A 82 6.35 -10.94 8.25
C SER A 82 5.23 -10.54 7.31
N TYR A 83 4.83 -9.26 7.25
CA TYR A 83 3.81 -8.77 6.31
C TYR A 83 4.17 -9.18 4.87
N GLN A 84 3.47 -10.17 4.33
CA GLN A 84 3.50 -10.51 2.92
C GLN A 84 2.32 -9.77 2.27
N PRO A 85 2.55 -8.92 1.26
CA PRO A 85 1.45 -8.39 0.46
C PRO A 85 0.62 -9.55 -0.07
N ILE A 86 -0.71 -9.47 0.02
CA ILE A 86 -1.61 -10.56 -0.42
C ILE A 86 -1.37 -10.90 -1.90
N PHE A 87 -0.89 -9.95 -2.71
CA PHE A 87 -0.49 -10.18 -4.11
C PHE A 87 0.92 -10.79 -4.26
N ALA A 88 1.82 -10.56 -3.30
CA ALA A 88 3.18 -11.11 -3.30
C ALA A 88 3.21 -12.62 -3.01
N SER A 89 2.27 -13.11 -2.20
CA SER A 89 2.11 -14.55 -1.98
C SER A 89 1.76 -15.28 -3.29
N ASN A 90 1.05 -14.61 -4.21
CA ASN A 90 0.64 -15.19 -5.48
C ASN A 90 1.81 -15.28 -6.47
N MET A 91 2.70 -14.28 -6.51
CA MET A 91 3.89 -14.30 -7.36
C MET A 91 4.98 -15.25 -6.84
N LYS A 92 5.13 -15.42 -5.51
CA LYS A 92 6.03 -16.46 -4.96
C LYS A 92 5.55 -17.87 -5.31
N LEU A 93 4.24 -18.13 -5.29
CA LEU A 93 3.70 -19.43 -5.69
C LEU A 93 3.97 -19.75 -7.17
N VAL A 94 3.87 -18.75 -8.05
CA VAL A 94 4.10 -18.88 -9.49
C VAL A 94 5.57 -19.15 -9.82
N GLN A 95 6.52 -18.55 -9.08
CA GLN A 95 7.96 -18.78 -9.31
C GLN A 95 8.43 -20.18 -8.86
N SER A 96 7.77 -20.81 -7.90
CA SER A 96 8.13 -22.17 -7.43
C SER A 96 7.63 -23.31 -8.34
N GLN A 97 6.87 -23.03 -9.41
CA GLN A 97 6.33 -24.05 -10.32
C GLN A 97 7.15 -24.26 -11.60
N VAL A 98 8.29 -23.58 -11.77
CA VAL A 98 9.22 -23.89 -12.87
C VAL A 98 10.01 -25.14 -12.50
N ILE A 99 9.42 -26.32 -12.74
CA ILE A 99 10.12 -27.60 -12.71
C ILE A 99 11.14 -27.57 -13.85
N PRO A 100 12.46 -27.78 -13.61
CA PRO A 100 13.39 -28.04 -14.68
C PRO A 100 13.03 -29.42 -15.28
N GLU A 101 12.55 -29.44 -16.52
CA GLU A 101 12.51 -30.64 -17.33
C GLU A 101 13.97 -31.08 -17.57
N HIS A 102 14.50 -31.87 -16.64
CA HIS A 102 15.72 -32.62 -16.86
C HIS A 102 15.35 -34.00 -17.39
N GLU A 103 15.96 -34.30 -18.54
CA GLU A 103 16.37 -35.63 -18.98
C GLU A 103 15.27 -36.68 -19.19
N ALA A 104 14.81 -36.77 -20.44
CA ALA A 104 14.39 -38.04 -21.02
C ALA A 104 15.49 -38.52 -21.98
N ASN A 105 16.41 -39.31 -21.43
CA ASN A 105 17.01 -40.54 -21.93
C ASN A 105 17.42 -40.65 -23.42
N GLU A 106 18.73 -40.90 -23.60
CA GLU A 106 19.39 -41.86 -24.49
C GLU A 106 18.76 -42.22 -25.85
#